data_AF-A0A3D4B299-F1
#
_entry.id   AF-A0A3D4B299-F1
#
_cell.length_a   1.000
_cell.length_b   1.000
_cell.length_c   1.000
_cell.angle_alpha   90.00
_cell.angle_beta   90.00
_cell.angle_gamma   90.00
#
_symmetry.space_group_name_H-M   'P 1'
#
loop_
_entity.id
_entity.type
_entity.pdbx_description
1 polymer ?
#
loop_
_entity_poly.entity_id
_entity_poly.type
_entity_poly.pdbx_seq_one_letter_code
_entity_poly.pdbx_strand_id
1 'polypeptide(L)'
;MIARMKEREGENMPPYIYLTIDPNQEREGLEEGADDYIFKGDLNPDKLQIIRLRVKNTLLVKSMLVKDSLTGLYNHGFFQNALKRIYNEAIQQQQPLSLIIGDIDGFKILNDTHGHSYG
;
A
#
# COMPACT_ATOMS: atom_id res chain seq x y z
N MET A 1 -18.10 -3.74 -7.96
CA MET A 1 -17.31 -4.96 -7.64
C MET A 1 -15.97 -4.64 -6.97
N ILE A 2 -15.28 -3.59 -7.42
CA ILE A 2 -13.93 -3.18 -6.98
C ILE A 2 -13.91 -2.67 -5.53
N ALA A 3 -14.95 -1.94 -5.09
CA ALA A 3 -15.09 -1.51 -3.69
C ALA A 3 -15.02 -2.68 -2.68
N ARG A 4 -15.68 -3.81 -2.99
CA ARG A 4 -15.63 -5.03 -2.15
C ARG A 4 -14.25 -5.70 -2.17
N MET A 5 -13.50 -5.57 -3.26
CA MET A 5 -12.11 -6.02 -3.32
C MET A 5 -11.21 -5.10 -2.48
N LYS A 6 -11.45 -3.78 -2.50
CA LYS A 6 -10.75 -2.80 -1.63
C LYS A 6 -10.96 -3.11 -0.15
N GLU A 7 -12.17 -3.50 0.24
CA GLU A 7 -12.46 -3.93 1.63
C GLU A 7 -11.73 -5.23 2.04
N ARG A 8 -11.47 -6.13 1.09
CA ARG A 8 -10.81 -7.44 1.35
C ARG A 8 -9.28 -7.38 1.31
N GLU A 9 -8.73 -6.74 0.29
CA GLU A 9 -7.29 -6.65 0.01
C GLU A 9 -6.64 -5.47 0.76
N GLY A 10 -7.45 -4.49 1.17
CA GLY A 10 -7.02 -3.31 1.91
C GLY A 10 -5.87 -2.58 1.23
N GLU A 11 -4.79 -2.40 1.98
CA GLU A 11 -3.59 -1.66 1.57
C GLU A 11 -2.79 -2.33 0.45
N ASN A 12 -2.96 -3.65 0.22
CA ASN A 12 -2.26 -4.38 -0.84
C ASN A 12 -2.95 -4.27 -2.21
N MET A 13 -4.12 -3.64 -2.28
CA MET A 13 -4.83 -3.54 -3.55
C MET A 13 -4.02 -2.71 -4.56
N PRO A 14 -3.66 -3.28 -5.73
CA PRO A 14 -3.00 -2.52 -6.78
C PRO A 14 -3.92 -1.39 -7.29
N PRO A 15 -3.35 -0.30 -7.82
CA PRO A 15 -4.16 0.77 -8.41
C PRO A 15 -5.02 0.21 -9.55
N TYR A 16 -6.31 0.50 -9.52
CA TYR A 16 -7.27 0.01 -10.50
C TYR A 16 -7.73 1.16 -11.39
N ILE A 17 -7.56 1.00 -12.69
CA ILE A 17 -8.01 1.99 -13.68
C ILE A 17 -9.11 1.38 -14.52
N TYR A 18 -10.25 2.06 -14.57
CA TYR A 18 -11.42 1.61 -15.31
C TYR A 18 -11.26 1.97 -16.79
N LEU A 19 -11.31 0.97 -17.67
CA LEU A 19 -11.20 1.14 -19.12
C LEU A 19 -12.54 0.86 -19.79
N THR A 20 -13.12 1.85 -20.46
CA THR A 20 -14.42 1.67 -21.16
C THR A 20 -14.41 2.23 -22.58
N ILE A 21 -15.40 1.80 -23.34
CA ILE A 21 -15.74 2.29 -24.69
C ILE A 21 -16.91 3.27 -24.68
N ASP A 22 -17.48 3.58 -23.51
CA ASP A 22 -18.55 4.57 -23.37
C ASP A 22 -18.05 5.76 -22.52
N PRO A 23 -17.90 6.96 -23.11
CA PRO A 23 -17.42 8.15 -22.39
C PRO A 23 -18.37 8.59 -21.26
N ASN A 24 -19.62 8.12 -21.23
CA ASN A 24 -20.60 8.51 -20.20
C ASN A 24 -20.49 7.66 -18.93
N GLN A 25 -19.72 6.57 -18.94
CA GLN A 25 -19.54 5.67 -17.80
C GLN A 25 -18.46 6.11 -16.79
N GLU A 26 -17.93 7.33 -16.92
CA GLU A 26 -16.88 7.85 -16.02
C GLU A 26 -17.31 7.83 -14.55
N ARG A 27 -18.53 8.29 -14.25
CA ARG A 27 -19.03 8.39 -12.88
C ARG A 27 -19.26 7.02 -12.25
N GLU A 28 -19.73 6.07 -13.03
CA GLU A 28 -20.02 4.70 -12.58
C GLU A 28 -18.73 3.97 -12.17
N GLY A 29 -17.66 4.09 -12.96
CA GLY A 29 -16.36 3.48 -12.63
C GLY A 29 -15.72 4.06 -11.36
N LEU A 30 -15.85 5.37 -11.14
CA LEU A 30 -15.36 6.03 -9.93
C LEU A 30 -16.19 5.65 -8.69
N GLU A 31 -17.52 5.60 -8.82
CA GLU A 31 -18.42 5.16 -7.74
C GLU A 31 -18.19 3.69 -7.36
N GLU A 32 -17.74 2.86 -8.31
CA GLU A 32 -17.32 1.48 -8.04
C GLU A 32 -15.99 1.35 -7.31
N GLY A 33 -15.26 2.45 -7.13
CA GLY A 33 -13.99 2.49 -6.39
C GLY A 33 -12.75 2.34 -7.26
N ALA A 34 -12.83 2.60 -8.57
CA ALA A 34 -11.62 2.76 -9.39
C ALA A 34 -10.81 3.99 -8.94
N ASP A 35 -9.49 3.93 -9.09
CA ASP A 35 -8.60 5.05 -8.79
C ASP A 35 -8.52 6.06 -9.95
N ASP A 36 -8.88 5.62 -11.16
CA ASP A 36 -8.89 6.46 -12.37
C ASP A 36 -9.80 5.86 -13.45
N TYR A 37 -10.07 6.64 -14.50
CA TYR A 37 -10.91 6.27 -15.64
C TYR A 37 -10.22 6.58 -16.97
N ILE A 38 -10.36 5.67 -17.94
CA ILE A 38 -9.85 5.84 -19.31
C ILE A 38 -10.90 5.41 -20.32
N PHE A 39 -11.28 6.36 -21.19
CA PHE A 39 -11.97 6.05 -22.43
C PHE A 39 -10.97 5.45 -23.44
N LYS A 40 -11.27 4.26 -23.97
CA LYS A 40 -10.36 3.55 -24.90
C LYS A 40 -10.07 4.35 -26.17
N GLY A 41 -10.98 5.22 -26.61
CA GLY A 41 -10.74 6.10 -27.76
C GLY A 41 -9.70 7.18 -27.51
N ASP A 42 -9.37 7.48 -26.25
CA ASP A 42 -8.34 8.46 -25.85
C ASP A 42 -6.96 7.82 -25.63
N LEU A 43 -6.81 6.51 -25.90
CA LEU A 43 -5.54 5.82 -25.72
C LEU A 43 -4.54 6.26 -26.79
N ASN A 44 -3.57 7.06 -26.36
CA ASN A 44 -2.41 7.45 -27.14
C ASN A 44 -1.14 7.39 -26.27
N PRO A 45 0.07 7.46 -26.86
CA PRO A 45 1.32 7.37 -26.09
C PRO A 45 1.43 8.37 -24.94
N ASP A 46 0.97 9.60 -25.11
CA ASP A 46 1.02 10.65 -24.09
C ASP A 46 0.09 10.32 -22.91
N LYS A 47 -1.12 9.86 -23.20
CA LYS A 47 -2.10 9.41 -22.20
C LYS A 47 -1.55 8.23 -21.40
N LEU A 48 -0.91 7.26 -22.07
CA LEU A 48 -0.25 6.12 -21.40
C LEU A 48 0.88 6.57 -20.46
N GLN A 49 1.63 7.61 -20.83
CA GLN A 49 2.68 8.16 -19.98
C GLN A 49 2.11 8.84 -18.73
N ILE A 50 1.02 9.59 -18.86
CA ILE A 50 0.29 10.18 -17.73
C ILE A 50 -0.19 9.09 -16.77
N ILE A 51 -0.79 8.02 -17.30
CA ILE A 51 -1.27 6.88 -16.50
C ILE A 51 -0.13 6.22 -15.73
N ARG A 52 1.01 5.98 -16.38
CA ARG A 52 2.20 5.43 -15.71
C ARG A 52 2.67 6.31 -14.55
N LEU A 53 2.71 7.62 -14.74
CA LEU A 53 3.09 8.56 -13.69
C LEU A 53 2.10 8.54 -12.52
N ARG A 54 0.80 8.50 -12.79
CA ARG A 54 -0.24 8.40 -11.75
C ARG A 54 -0.10 7.12 -10.93
N VAL A 55 0.03 5.97 -11.60
CA VAL A 55 0.26 4.67 -10.94
C VAL A 55 1.50 4.73 -10.06
N LYS A 56 2.62 5.25 -10.59
CA LYS A 56 3.87 5.40 -9.82
C LYS A 56 3.69 6.26 -8.58
N ASN A 57 3.02 7.41 -8.70
CA ASN A 57 2.78 8.32 -7.58
C ASN A 57 1.87 7.69 -6.53
N THR A 58 0.80 7.01 -6.93
CA THR A 58 -0.09 6.30 -6.00
C THR A 58 0.67 5.23 -5.22
N LEU A 59 1.51 4.44 -5.89
CA LEU A 59 2.35 3.45 -5.22
C LEU A 59 3.37 4.09 -4.26
N LEU A 60 3.96 5.23 -4.65
CA LEU A 60 4.88 5.96 -3.79
C LEU A 60 4.19 6.45 -2.52
N VAL A 61 3.02 7.11 -2.65
CA VAL A 61 2.25 7.60 -1.50
C VAL A 61 1.84 6.44 -0.59
N LYS A 62 1.34 5.34 -1.16
CA LYS A 62 1.04 4.13 -0.38
C LYS A 62 2.25 3.59 0.37
N SER A 63 3.43 3.58 -0.26
CA SER A 63 4.67 3.11 0.39
C SER A 63 5.09 3.98 1.57
N MET A 64 4.85 5.29 1.50
CA MET A 64 5.13 6.23 2.60
C MET A 64 4.18 6.04 3.79
N LEU A 65 2.94 5.59 3.54
CA LEU A 65 1.97 5.34 4.60
C LEU A 65 2.26 4.08 5.42
N VAL A 66 2.95 3.10 4.82
CA VAL A 66 3.22 1.79 5.46
C VAL A 66 4.65 1.65 5.97
N LYS A 67 5.54 2.59 5.67
CA LYS A 67 6.94 2.55 6.08
C LYS A 67 7.25 3.60 7.15
N ASP A 68 8.14 3.23 8.05
CA ASP A 68 8.76 4.14 9.00
C ASP A 68 9.77 5.04 8.26
N SER A 69 9.70 6.36 8.50
CA SER A 69 10.49 7.34 7.75
C SER A 69 11.97 7.33 8.12
N LEU A 70 12.31 6.90 9.34
CA LEU A 70 13.69 6.84 9.83
C LEU A 70 14.43 5.61 9.27
N THR A 71 13.77 4.45 9.28
CA THR A 71 14.40 3.15 8.97
C THR A 71 14.05 2.61 7.60
N GLY A 72 12.97 3.06 6.97
CA GLY A 72 12.44 2.52 5.72
C GLY A 72 11.84 1.11 5.83
N LEU A 73 11.79 0.55 7.06
CA LEU A 73 11.10 -0.69 7.39
C LEU A 73 9.59 -0.46 7.42
N TYR A 74 8.81 -1.54 7.47
CA TYR A 74 7.37 -1.41 7.69
C TYR A 74 7.09 -0.85 9.07
N ASN A 75 6.16 0.09 9.14
CA ASN A 75 5.77 0.71 10.40
C ASN A 75 4.92 -0.23 11.27
N HIS A 76 4.66 0.20 12.49
CA HIS A 76 3.91 -0.58 13.46
C HIS A 76 2.48 -0.92 12.98
N GLY A 77 1.80 0.02 12.31
CA GLY A 77 0.44 -0.21 11.80
C GLY A 77 0.40 -1.34 10.75
N PHE A 78 1.32 -1.29 9.78
CA PHE A 78 1.45 -2.34 8.79
C PHE A 78 1.79 -3.69 9.43
N PHE A 79 2.73 -3.71 10.39
CA PHE A 79 3.10 -4.93 11.11
C PHE A 79 1.89 -5.60 11.77
N GLN A 80 1.05 -4.85 12.48
CA GLN A 80 -0.15 -5.39 13.15
C GLN A 80 -1.14 -6.01 12.15
N ASN A 81 -1.41 -5.30 11.04
CA ASN A 81 -2.29 -5.78 9.99
C ASN A 81 -1.75 -7.05 9.33
N ALA A 82 -0.46 -7.05 9.00
CA ALA A 82 0.21 -8.18 8.37
C ALA A 82 0.24 -9.41 9.29
N LEU A 83 0.57 -9.23 10.59
CA LEU A 83 0.59 -10.30 11.57
C LEU A 83 -0.79 -10.95 11.72
N LYS A 84 -1.86 -10.14 11.82
CA LYS A 84 -3.24 -10.65 11.91
C LYS A 84 -3.62 -11.50 10.69
N ARG A 85 -3.24 -11.06 9.49
CA ARG A 85 -3.48 -11.81 8.25
C ARG A 85 -2.72 -13.14 8.25
N ILE A 86 -1.40 -13.10 8.45
CA ILE A 86 -0.54 -14.28 8.38
C ILE A 86 -0.92 -15.30 9.47
N TYR A 87 -1.28 -14.83 10.66
CA TYR A 87 -1.78 -15.68 11.74
C TYR A 87 -3.04 -16.46 11.33
N ASN A 88 -4.02 -15.78 10.72
CA ASN A 88 -5.23 -16.44 10.25
C ASN A 88 -4.94 -17.47 9.14
N GLU A 89 -4.03 -17.15 8.23
CA GLU A 89 -3.60 -18.06 7.16
C GLU A 89 -2.89 -19.29 7.73
N ALA A 90 -1.98 -19.09 8.70
CA ALA A 90 -1.25 -20.18 9.36
C ALA A 90 -2.20 -21.15 10.09
N ILE A 91 -3.22 -20.63 10.78
CA ILE A 91 -4.28 -21.46 11.40
C ILE A 91 -5.01 -22.28 10.34
N GLN A 92 -5.46 -21.65 9.26
CA GLN A 92 -6.23 -22.32 8.22
C GLN A 92 -5.41 -23.42 7.53
N GLN A 93 -4.12 -23.18 7.34
CA GLN A 93 -3.21 -24.11 6.65
C GLN A 93 -2.49 -25.08 7.61
N GLN A 94 -2.75 -24.99 8.92
CA GLN A 94 -2.05 -25.76 9.95
C GLN A 94 -0.52 -25.65 9.87
N GLN A 95 -0.02 -24.47 9.52
CA GLN A 95 1.41 -24.21 9.39
C GLN A 95 1.96 -23.54 10.65
N PRO A 96 3.19 -23.88 11.08
CA PRO A 96 3.84 -23.18 12.18
C PRO A 96 4.17 -21.74 11.79
N LEU A 97 3.94 -20.80 12.71
CA LEU A 97 4.31 -19.40 12.58
C LEU A 97 5.40 -19.06 13.60
N SER A 98 6.39 -18.25 13.22
CA SER A 98 7.45 -17.76 14.10
C SER A 98 7.54 -16.24 14.03
N LEU A 99 7.86 -15.61 15.16
CA LEU A 99 8.03 -14.16 15.30
C LEU A 99 9.32 -13.88 16.05
N ILE A 100 10.10 -12.92 15.55
CA ILE A 100 11.29 -12.40 16.22
C ILE A 100 10.99 -10.97 16.64
N ILE A 101 11.23 -10.67 17.92
CA ILE A 101 11.16 -9.33 18.48
C ILE A 101 12.55 -9.02 19.04
N GLY A 102 13.09 -7.86 18.67
CA GLY A 102 14.40 -7.40 19.14
C GLY A 102 14.30 -5.95 19.61
N ASP A 103 15.19 -5.59 20.54
CA ASP A 103 15.36 -4.24 21.05
C ASP A 103 16.86 -3.88 20.99
N ILE A 104 17.19 -2.59 20.85
CA ILE A 104 18.58 -2.13 20.82
C ILE A 104 19.02 -1.78 22.24
N ASP A 105 19.89 -2.62 22.80
CA ASP A 105 20.45 -2.40 24.14
C ASP A 105 21.20 -1.06 24.22
N GLY A 106 20.94 -0.28 25.26
CA GLY A 106 21.66 0.96 25.53
C GLY A 106 21.33 2.14 24.60
N PHE A 107 20.32 2.02 23.72
CA PHE A 107 19.97 3.06 22.74
C PHE A 107 19.69 4.43 23.38
N LYS A 108 19.07 4.45 24.57
CA LYS A 108 18.84 5.69 25.32
C LYS A 108 20.13 6.39 25.73
N ILE A 109 21.12 5.64 26.23
CA ILE A 109 22.42 6.20 26.66
C ILE A 109 23.14 6.81 25.45
N LEU A 110 23.08 6.15 24.30
CA LEU A 110 23.64 6.65 23.05
C LEU A 110 22.98 7.97 22.61
N ASN A 111 21.65 8.03 22.62
CA ASN A 111 20.90 9.25 22.30
C ASN A 111 21.15 10.38 23.31
N ASP A 112 21.26 10.07 24.60
CA ASP A 112 21.53 11.06 25.65
C ASP A 112 22.96 11.62 25.55
N THR A 113 23.91 10.83 25.04
CA THR A 113 25.33 11.21 24.90
C THR A 113 25.61 11.97 23.61
N HIS A 114 24.99 11.59 22.49
CA HIS A 114 25.28 12.14 21.16
C HIS A 114 24.15 13.00 20.57
N GLY A 115 23.02 13.09 21.27
CA GLY A 115 21.81 13.80 20.83
C GLY A 115 20.90 12.95 19.94
N HIS A 116 19.60 13.26 19.95
CA HIS A 116 18.56 12.49 19.25
C HIS A 116 18.74 12.37 17.74
N SER A 117 19.52 13.24 17.09
CA SER A 117 19.79 13.15 15.66
C SER A 117 20.82 12.05 15.30
N TYR A 118 21.48 11.47 16.29
CA TYR A 118 22.52 10.46 16.10
C TYR A 118 21.95 9.04 15.99
N GLY A 119 20.83 8.76 16.65
CA GLY A 119 20.14 7.47 16.66
C GLY A 119 18.80 7.50 15.94
#